data_AF-A0A091BCJ3-F1
#
_entry.id   AF-A0A091BCJ3-F1
#
_cell.length_a   1.000
_cell.length_b   1.000
_cell.length_c   1.000
_cell.angle_alpha   90.00
_cell.angle_beta   90.00
_cell.angle_gamma   90.00
#
_symmetry.space_group_name_H-M   'P 1'
#
loop_
_entity.id
_entity.type
_entity.pdbx_description
1 polymer ?
#
loop_
_entity_poly.entity_id
_entity_poly.type
_entity_poly.pdbx_seq_one_letter_code
_entity_poly.pdbx_strand_id
1 'polypeptide(L)'
;MDNNDTRSIPDLIAERKALARQAAEINTKLEVIDRALFARLESALDAFGVRPQATLFPDPPPPAPIAPPWVKPANTLVPPPPAPQAPKANEGTQIIMRGVREILASGRPMKIREIYDALMARNIKIPGKVPMNNLSAHMSRSKEFALVSGNRWTLA
;
A
#
# COMPACT_ATOMS: atom_id res chain seq x y z
N MET A 1 19.58 -31.12 3.67
CA MET A 1 20.99 -30.96 4.09
C MET A 1 21.06 -29.63 4.80
N ASP A 2 20.79 -29.69 6.11
CA ASP A 2 20.70 -28.52 6.97
C ASP A 2 22.11 -28.14 7.38
N ASN A 3 22.65 -27.07 6.77
CA ASN A 3 23.89 -26.47 7.22
C ASN A 3 23.60 -25.80 8.57
N ASN A 4 23.92 -26.54 9.64
CA ASN A 4 23.86 -26.07 11.01
C ASN A 4 24.95 -25.00 11.17
N ASP A 5 24.55 -23.75 10.92
CA ASP A 5 25.36 -22.53 10.96
C ASP A 5 25.91 -22.35 12.38
N THR A 6 27.08 -22.94 12.65
CA THR A 6 27.73 -22.95 13.97
C THR A 6 28.48 -21.63 14.17
N ARG A 7 27.79 -20.49 14.00
CA ARG A 7 28.38 -19.17 14.25
C ARG A 7 28.48 -18.96 15.75
N SER A 8 29.66 -18.55 16.20
CA SER A 8 29.92 -18.28 17.61
C SER A 8 29.06 -17.10 18.06
N ILE A 9 28.51 -17.15 19.28
CA ILE A 9 27.70 -16.06 19.85
C ILE A 9 28.42 -14.69 19.78
N PRO A 10 29.74 -14.59 20.06
CA PRO A 10 30.51 -13.36 19.85
C PRO A 10 30.46 -12.81 18.41
N ASP A 11 30.50 -13.69 17.40
CA ASP A 11 30.46 -13.29 15.99
C ASP A 11 29.09 -12.70 15.65
N LEU A 12 28.01 -13.32 16.13
CA LEU A 12 26.65 -12.80 15.96
C LEU A 12 26.47 -11.43 16.64
N ILE A 13 27.10 -11.20 17.80
CA ILE A 13 27.06 -9.91 18.49
C ILE A 13 27.85 -8.85 17.70
N ALA A 14 29.02 -9.22 17.16
CA ALA A 14 29.82 -8.33 16.32
C ALA A 14 29.07 -7.95 15.02
N GLU A 15 28.47 -8.94 14.36
CA GLU A 15 27.63 -8.75 13.17
C GLU A 15 26.44 -7.83 13.47
N ARG A 16 25.71 -8.08 14.56
CA ARG A 16 24.61 -7.21 14.99
C ARG A 16 25.05 -5.76 15.23
N LYS A 17 26.22 -5.55 15.84
CA LYS A 17 26.77 -4.20 16.06
C LYS A 17 27.17 -3.53 14.74
N ALA A 18 27.74 -4.28 13.80
CA ALA A 18 28.07 -3.76 12.48
C ALA A 18 26.81 -3.33 11.71
N LEU A 19 25.77 -4.17 11.72
CA LEU A 19 24.46 -3.85 11.10
C LEU A 19 23.82 -2.62 11.75
N ALA A 20 23.87 -2.49 13.08
CA ALA A 20 23.34 -1.32 13.77
C ALA A 20 24.04 -0.02 13.38
N ARG A 21 25.37 -0.06 13.17
CA ARG A 21 26.14 1.10 12.67
C ARG A 21 25.76 1.45 11.24
N GLN A 22 25.61 0.45 10.37
CA GLN A 22 25.20 0.66 8.99
C GLN A 22 23.78 1.25 8.92
N ALA A 23 22.86 0.77 9.76
CA ALA A 23 21.51 1.33 9.86
C ALA A 23 21.54 2.79 10.33
N ALA A 24 22.37 3.12 11.32
CA ALA A 24 22.54 4.50 11.78
C ALA A 24 23.08 5.41 10.66
N GLU A 25 24.09 4.94 9.91
CA GLU A 25 24.65 5.70 8.79
C GLU A 25 23.63 5.95 7.67
N ILE A 26 22.81 4.94 7.34
CA ILE A 26 21.72 5.07 6.36
C ILE A 26 20.69 6.09 6.84
N ASN A 27 20.30 6.05 8.12
CA ASN A 27 19.35 7.01 8.68
C ASN A 27 19.88 8.44 8.60
N THR A 28 21.15 8.68 8.94
CA THR A 28 21.77 10.00 8.80
C THR A 28 21.77 10.47 7.34
N LYS A 29 22.02 9.58 6.38
CA LYS A 29 21.97 9.92 4.94
C LYS A 29 20.55 10.28 4.49
N LEU A 30 19.54 9.56 5.00
CA LEU A 30 18.13 9.87 4.71
C LEU A 30 17.75 11.24 5.26
N GLU A 31 18.12 11.57 6.50
CA GLU A 31 17.84 12.88 7.11
C GLU A 31 18.44 14.05 6.30
N VAL A 32 19.66 13.87 5.77
CA VAL A 32 20.30 14.87 4.90
C VAL A 32 19.52 15.05 3.59
N ILE A 33 19.09 13.94 2.96
CA ILE A 33 18.31 13.98 1.72
C ILE A 33 16.95 14.63 1.97
N ASP A 34 16.25 14.26 3.03
CA ASP A 34 14.94 14.82 3.39
C ASP A 34 15.06 16.33 3.60
N ARG A 35 16.07 16.79 4.34
CA ARG A 35 16.31 18.22 4.55
C ARG A 35 16.55 18.96 3.22
N ALA A 36 17.33 18.37 2.32
CA ALA A 36 17.58 18.96 1.01
C ALA A 36 16.32 18.98 0.11
N LEU A 37 15.51 17.92 0.17
CA LEU A 37 14.24 17.83 -0.56
C LEU A 37 13.23 18.85 -0.06
N PHE A 38 13.08 19.00 1.27
CA PHE A 38 12.17 20.00 1.86
C PHE A 38 12.61 21.42 1.51
N ALA A 39 13.90 21.75 1.63
CA ALA A 39 14.40 23.06 1.24
C ALA A 39 14.13 23.38 -0.26
N ARG A 40 14.27 22.37 -1.14
CA ARG A 40 13.96 22.52 -2.57
C ARG A 40 12.46 22.67 -2.82
N LEU A 41 11.62 21.94 -2.07
CA LEU A 41 10.16 22.04 -2.17
C LEU A 41 9.68 23.42 -1.72
N GLU A 42 10.17 23.92 -0.58
CA GLU A 42 9.85 25.27 -0.09
C GLU A 42 10.25 26.34 -1.10
N SER A 43 11.47 26.25 -1.65
CA SER A 43 11.94 27.17 -2.69
C SER A 43 11.06 27.12 -3.95
N ALA A 44 10.59 25.94 -4.35
CA ALA A 44 9.69 25.79 -5.48
C ALA A 44 8.30 26.36 -5.18
N LEU A 45 7.74 26.09 -4.01
CA LEU A 45 6.42 26.60 -3.60
C LEU A 45 6.41 28.13 -3.50
N ASP A 46 7.48 28.73 -2.98
CA ASP A 46 7.66 30.18 -2.96
C ASP A 46 7.70 30.78 -4.38
N ALA A 47 8.38 30.12 -5.33
CA ALA A 47 8.41 30.56 -6.72
C ALA A 47 7.03 30.50 -7.41
N PHE A 48 6.14 29.61 -6.98
CA PHE A 48 4.77 29.49 -7.48
C PHE A 48 3.74 30.31 -6.67
N GLY A 49 4.15 31.03 -5.62
CA GLY A 49 3.25 31.81 -4.78
C GLY A 49 2.24 30.97 -3.97
N VAL A 50 2.46 29.67 -3.87
CA VAL A 50 1.60 28.74 -3.12
C VAL A 50 2.12 28.66 -1.69
N ARG A 51 1.69 29.58 -0.83
CA ARG A 51 1.90 29.40 0.61
C ARG A 51 0.97 28.30 1.10
N PRO A 52 1.47 27.21 1.71
CA PRO A 52 0.60 26.27 2.40
C PRO A 52 -0.09 27.03 3.53
N GLN A 53 -1.38 27.31 3.36
CA GLN A 53 -2.20 27.76 4.46
C GLN A 53 -2.14 26.63 5.50
N ALA A 54 -1.58 26.91 6.68
CA ALA A 54 -1.67 26.01 7.80
C ALA A 54 -3.16 25.81 8.10
N THR A 55 -3.74 24.75 7.55
CA THR A 55 -5.09 24.32 7.89
C THR A 55 -5.02 23.93 9.35
N LEU A 56 -5.55 24.81 10.19
CA LEU A 56 -5.98 24.54 11.56
C LEU A 56 -6.89 23.32 11.52
N PHE A 57 -6.32 22.13 11.58
CA PHE A 57 -7.09 20.93 11.87
C PHE A 57 -7.60 21.11 13.31
N PRO A 58 -8.90 21.01 13.55
CA PRO A 58 -9.40 20.94 14.92
C PRO A 58 -8.73 19.77 15.61
N ASP A 59 -8.34 19.96 16.88
CA ASP A 59 -7.73 18.92 17.68
C ASP A 59 -8.53 17.61 17.57
N PRO A 60 -7.87 16.46 17.38
CA PRO A 60 -8.57 15.19 17.36
C PRO A 60 -9.33 15.04 18.69
N PRO A 61 -10.58 14.53 18.65
CA PRO A 61 -11.32 14.27 19.88
C PRO A 61 -10.50 13.33 20.77
N PRO A 62 -10.53 13.52 22.10
CA PRO A 62 -9.77 12.69 23.02
C PRO A 62 -10.12 11.21 22.81
N PRO A 63 -9.12 10.31 22.91
CA PRO A 63 -9.36 8.87 22.76
C PRO A 63 -10.36 8.41 23.82
N ALA A 64 -11.41 7.72 23.40
CA ALA A 64 -12.40 7.16 24.30
C ALA A 64 -11.74 6.20 25.31
N PRO A 65 -12.20 6.16 26.57
CA PRO A 65 -11.65 5.25 27.57
C PRO A 65 -11.77 3.81 27.10
N ILE A 66 -10.64 3.13 27.01
CA ILE A 66 -10.55 1.70 26.67
C ILE A 66 -11.20 0.92 27.80
N ALA A 67 -12.35 0.30 27.54
CA ALA A 67 -12.99 -0.60 28.51
C ALA A 67 -12.12 -1.84 28.77
N PRO A 68 -12.02 -2.34 30.01
CA PRO A 68 -11.20 -3.50 30.34
C PRO A 68 -11.70 -4.80 29.67
N PRO A 69 -10.79 -5.73 29.31
CA PRO A 69 -11.05 -6.82 28.35
C PRO A 69 -11.86 -8.03 28.86
N TRP A 70 -12.60 -7.93 29.98
CA TRP A 70 -13.20 -9.10 30.64
C TRP A 70 -14.72 -9.09 30.81
N VAL A 71 -15.44 -8.19 30.13
CA VAL A 71 -16.91 -8.31 30.07
C VAL A 71 -17.27 -9.27 28.93
N LYS A 72 -17.49 -10.55 29.25
CA LYS A 72 -18.15 -11.47 28.32
C LYS A 72 -19.57 -10.95 28.06
N PRO A 73 -19.95 -10.55 26.84
CA PRO A 73 -21.32 -10.16 26.58
C PRO A 73 -22.21 -11.39 26.80
N ALA A 74 -23.25 -11.20 27.61
CA ALA A 74 -24.31 -12.18 27.79
C ALA A 74 -24.85 -12.56 26.41
N ASN A 75 -24.92 -13.87 26.16
CA ASN A 75 -25.36 -14.47 24.92
C ASN A 75 -26.85 -14.17 24.74
N THR A 76 -27.14 -12.97 24.23
CA THR A 76 -28.49 -12.54 23.94
C THR A 76 -28.80 -13.11 22.57
N LEU A 77 -29.68 -14.11 22.53
CA LEU A 77 -30.30 -14.66 21.32
C LEU A 77 -31.16 -13.58 20.66
N VAL A 78 -30.52 -12.55 20.10
CA VAL A 78 -31.13 -11.66 19.13
C VAL A 78 -31.02 -12.41 17.80
N PRO A 79 -32.12 -12.66 17.08
CA PRO A 79 -32.04 -13.19 15.73
C PRO A 79 -31.07 -12.28 14.95
N PRO A 80 -30.09 -12.84 14.21
CA PRO A 80 -29.13 -12.01 13.50
C PRO A 80 -29.91 -11.01 12.64
N PRO A 81 -29.59 -9.70 12.71
CA PRO A 81 -30.14 -8.77 11.74
C PRO A 81 -29.86 -9.34 10.35
N PRO A 82 -30.78 -9.19 9.37
CA PRO A 82 -30.54 -9.66 8.01
C PRO A 82 -29.14 -9.18 7.61
N ALA A 83 -28.27 -10.14 7.27
CA ALA A 83 -26.88 -9.85 6.93
C ALA A 83 -26.89 -8.63 6.00
N PRO A 84 -26.12 -7.56 6.31
CA PRO A 84 -26.08 -6.38 5.46
C PRO A 84 -25.84 -6.89 4.05
N GLN A 85 -26.85 -6.72 3.20
CA GLN A 85 -26.83 -7.23 1.83
C GLN A 85 -25.51 -6.76 1.25
N ALA A 86 -24.63 -7.70 0.89
CA ALA A 86 -23.33 -7.39 0.33
C ALA A 86 -23.58 -6.33 -0.76
N PRO A 87 -22.96 -5.14 -0.65
CA PRO A 87 -23.26 -4.04 -1.56
C PRO A 87 -23.12 -4.56 -2.97
N LYS A 88 -24.14 -4.33 -3.82
CA LYS A 88 -24.25 -4.78 -5.21
C LYS A 88 -22.89 -4.69 -5.89
N ALA A 89 -22.14 -5.79 -5.80
CA ALA A 89 -20.82 -5.87 -6.35
C ALA A 89 -21.03 -5.98 -7.84
N ASN A 90 -20.33 -5.15 -8.61
CA ASN A 90 -19.54 -5.58 -9.77
C ASN A 90 -19.52 -4.56 -10.91
N GLU A 91 -20.34 -3.51 -10.96
CA GLU A 91 -20.27 -2.57 -12.09
C GLU A 91 -18.93 -1.84 -12.16
N GLY A 92 -18.48 -1.23 -11.05
CA GLY A 92 -17.16 -0.57 -10.99
C GLY A 92 -16.01 -1.54 -11.24
N THR A 93 -16.09 -2.75 -10.68
CA THR A 93 -15.08 -3.79 -10.88
C THR A 93 -15.03 -4.27 -12.33
N GLN A 94 -16.18 -4.43 -13.00
CA GLN A 94 -16.24 -4.84 -14.40
C GLN A 94 -15.64 -3.79 -15.33
N ILE A 95 -15.89 -2.50 -15.07
CA ILE A 95 -15.29 -1.40 -15.85
C ILE A 95 -13.76 -1.43 -15.71
N ILE A 96 -13.25 -1.62 -14.49
CA ILE A 96 -11.80 -1.74 -14.24
C ILE A 96 -11.24 -2.95 -15.00
N MET A 97 -11.84 -4.13 -14.87
CA MET A 97 -11.34 -5.36 -15.49
C MET A 97 -11.40 -5.31 -17.02
N ARG A 98 -12.45 -4.69 -17.58
CA ARG A 98 -12.54 -4.42 -19.03
C ARG A 98 -11.40 -3.50 -19.49
N GLY A 99 -11.13 -2.42 -18.75
CA GLY A 99 -10.00 -1.53 -19.05
C GLY A 99 -8.64 -2.24 -18.99
N VAL A 100 -8.43 -3.10 -17.98
CA VAL A 100 -7.21 -3.91 -17.87
C VAL A 100 -7.06 -4.85 -19.06
N ARG A 101 -8.15 -5.52 -19.48
CA ARG A 101 -8.17 -6.40 -20.64
C ARG A 101 -7.77 -5.67 -21.91
N GLU A 102 -8.32 -4.48 -22.15
CA GLU A 102 -7.99 -3.66 -23.32
C GLU A 102 -6.53 -3.19 -23.33
N ILE A 103 -5.94 -2.94 -22.16
CA ILE A 103 -4.52 -2.54 -22.03
C ILE A 103 -3.60 -3.74 -22.34
N LEU A 104 -3.90 -4.90 -21.76
CA LEU A 104 -3.11 -6.13 -21.94
C LEU A 104 -3.36 -6.82 -23.29
N ALA A 105 -4.40 -6.44 -24.02
CA ALA A 105 -4.66 -6.90 -25.39
C ALA A 105 -3.52 -6.54 -26.38
N SER A 106 -2.61 -5.63 -26.00
CA SER A 106 -1.39 -5.33 -26.76
C SER A 106 -0.38 -6.49 -26.81
N GLY A 107 -0.58 -7.56 -26.02
CA GLY A 107 0.26 -8.77 -26.02
C GLY A 107 1.61 -8.61 -25.32
N ARG A 108 1.87 -7.47 -24.67
CA ARG A 108 3.10 -7.22 -23.91
C ARG A 108 2.85 -7.41 -22.43
N PRO A 109 3.69 -8.19 -21.71
CA PRO A 109 3.62 -8.25 -20.25
C PRO A 109 3.94 -6.89 -19.62
N MET A 110 3.04 -6.37 -18.79
CA MET A 110 3.16 -5.04 -18.18
C MET A 110 3.28 -5.11 -16.65
N LYS A 111 4.02 -4.17 -16.05
CA LYS A 111 4.06 -4.03 -14.59
C LYS A 111 2.74 -3.43 -14.08
N ILE A 112 2.36 -3.77 -12.85
CA ILE A 112 1.13 -3.26 -12.22
C ILE A 112 1.03 -1.72 -12.22
N ARG A 113 2.18 -1.02 -12.08
CA ARG A 113 2.25 0.43 -12.15
C ARG A 113 1.90 0.97 -13.54
N GLU A 114 2.42 0.34 -14.59
CA GLU A 114 2.16 0.73 -15.98
C GLU A 114 0.68 0.54 -16.34
N ILE A 115 0.08 -0.56 -15.86
CA ILE A 115 -1.36 -0.84 -16.03
C ILE A 115 -2.19 0.21 -15.30
N TYR A 116 -1.81 0.56 -14.06
CA TYR A 116 -2.47 1.61 -13.29
C TYR A 116 -2.41 2.97 -13.98
N ASP A 117 -1.22 3.37 -14.45
CA ASP A 117 -1.01 4.65 -15.14
C ASP A 117 -1.84 4.69 -16.44
N ALA A 118 -1.91 3.57 -17.17
CA ALA A 118 -2.73 3.45 -18.38
C ALA A 118 -4.24 3.51 -18.10
N LEU A 119 -4.72 2.95 -16.97
CA LEU A 119 -6.11 3.09 -16.54
C LEU A 119 -6.45 4.53 -16.16
N MET A 120 -5.55 5.21 -15.45
CA MET A 120 -5.69 6.62 -15.09
C MET A 120 -5.73 7.52 -16.31
N ALA A 121 -4.91 7.27 -17.32
CA ALA A 121 -4.94 7.98 -18.61
C ALA A 121 -6.29 7.85 -19.34
N ARG A 122 -7.06 6.79 -19.05
CA ARG A 122 -8.41 6.54 -19.58
C ARG A 122 -9.53 7.04 -18.64
N ASN A 123 -9.19 7.82 -17.61
CA ASN A 123 -10.11 8.28 -16.57
C ASN A 123 -10.79 7.16 -15.76
N ILE A 124 -10.20 5.96 -15.70
CA ILE A 124 -10.71 4.85 -14.90
C ILE A 124 -10.06 4.89 -13.52
N LYS A 125 -10.79 5.36 -12.51
CA LYS A 125 -10.32 5.44 -11.12
C LYS A 125 -10.53 4.11 -10.40
N ILE A 126 -9.50 3.67 -9.69
CA ILE A 126 -9.56 2.44 -8.87
C ILE A 126 -9.86 2.85 -7.43
N PRO A 127 -10.96 2.38 -6.83
CA PRO A 127 -11.33 2.74 -5.47
C PRO A 127 -10.39 2.10 -4.44
N GLY A 128 -10.29 2.72 -3.26
CA GLY A 128 -9.60 2.16 -2.09
C GLY A 128 -8.41 3.00 -1.60
N LYS A 129 -7.93 2.66 -0.38
CA LYS A 129 -6.82 3.35 0.30
C LYS A 129 -5.49 3.22 -0.46
N VAL A 130 -5.26 2.06 -1.10
CA VAL A 130 -4.06 1.79 -1.90
C VAL A 130 -4.49 1.21 -3.26
N PRO A 131 -4.76 2.07 -4.26
CA PRO A 131 -5.34 1.66 -5.55
C PRO A 131 -4.57 0.56 -6.28
N MET A 132 -3.23 0.63 -6.31
CA MET A 132 -2.38 -0.37 -6.97
C MET A 132 -2.50 -1.77 -6.34
N ASN A 133 -2.58 -1.84 -5.00
CA ASN A 133 -2.73 -3.12 -4.31
C ASN A 133 -4.13 -3.71 -4.57
N ASN A 134 -5.16 -2.85 -4.60
CA ASN A 134 -6.50 -3.28 -4.95
C ASN A 134 -6.59 -3.80 -6.39
N LEU A 135 -5.95 -3.12 -7.35
CA LEU A 135 -5.83 -3.59 -8.72
C LEU A 135 -5.17 -4.97 -8.80
N SER A 136 -4.03 -5.15 -8.13
CA SER A 136 -3.35 -6.44 -8.09
C SER A 136 -4.24 -7.54 -7.52
N ALA A 137 -4.98 -7.25 -6.44
CA ALA A 137 -5.91 -8.20 -5.84
C ALA A 137 -7.07 -8.60 -6.77
N HIS A 138 -7.60 -7.66 -7.54
CA HIS A 138 -8.63 -7.94 -8.55
C HIS A 138 -8.09 -8.80 -9.69
N MET A 139 -6.88 -8.48 -10.19
CA MET A 139 -6.24 -9.24 -11.26
C MET A 139 -5.92 -10.68 -10.82
N SER A 140 -5.39 -10.87 -9.61
CA SER A 140 -5.08 -12.21 -9.06
C SER A 140 -6.29 -13.13 -8.91
N ARG A 141 -7.51 -12.57 -8.79
CA ARG A 141 -8.75 -13.35 -8.65
C ARG A 141 -9.36 -13.73 -10.00
N SER A 142 -8.94 -13.09 -11.09
CA SER A 142 -9.46 -13.37 -12.42
C SER A 142 -8.63 -14.43 -13.12
N LYS A 143 -9.31 -15.39 -13.76
CA LYS A 143 -8.65 -16.43 -14.58
C LYS A 143 -8.08 -15.88 -15.90
N GLU A 144 -8.46 -14.67 -16.29
CA GLU A 144 -8.05 -14.04 -17.55
C GLU A 144 -6.65 -13.41 -17.49
N PHE A 145 -6.07 -13.27 -16.30
CA PHE A 145 -4.79 -12.61 -16.12
C PHE A 145 -3.79 -13.55 -15.47
N ALA A 146 -2.60 -13.64 -16.05
CA ALA A 146 -1.51 -14.43 -15.52
C ALA A 146 -0.33 -13.55 -15.15
N LEU A 147 0.35 -13.92 -14.07
CA LEU A 147 1.61 -13.32 -13.68
C LEU A 147 2.76 -14.07 -14.36
N VAL A 148 3.55 -13.36 -15.15
CA VAL A 148 4.75 -13.85 -15.85
C VAL A 148 6.00 -13.48 -15.05
N SER A 149 7.16 -14.03 -15.42
CA SER A 149 8.45 -13.73 -14.82
C SER A 149 8.70 -12.21 -14.67
N GLY A 150 9.23 -11.81 -13.52
CA GLY A 150 9.54 -10.41 -13.22
C GLY A 150 8.35 -9.54 -12.79
N ASN A 151 7.31 -10.12 -12.17
CA ASN A 151 6.13 -9.41 -11.65
C ASN A 151 5.37 -8.62 -12.73
N ARG A 152 5.27 -9.19 -13.93
CA ARG A 152 4.54 -8.60 -15.04
C ARG A 152 3.25 -9.38 -15.29
N TRP A 153 2.18 -8.68 -15.57
CA TRP A 153 0.88 -9.25 -15.89
C TRP A 153 0.70 -9.36 -17.39
N THR A 154 0.12 -10.47 -17.83
CA THR A 154 -0.31 -10.71 -19.21
C THR A 154 -1.75 -11.20 -19.23
N LEU A 155 -2.37 -11.15 -20.41
CA LEU A 155 -3.57 -11.92 -20.67
C LEU A 155 -3.20 -13.42 -20.72
N ALA A 156 -3.93 -14.24 -19.97
CA ALA A 156 -3.74 -15.69 -19.88
C ALA A 156 -4.30 -16.43 -21.10
#